data_AF-A0A2S7IQ49-F1
#
_entry.id   AF-A0A2S7IQ49-F1
#
_cell.length_a   1.000
_cell.length_b   1.000
_cell.length_c   1.000
_cell.angle_alpha   90.00
_cell.angle_beta   90.00
_cell.angle_gamma   90.00
#
_symmetry.space_group_name_H-M   'P 1'
#
loop_
_entity.id
_entity.type
_entity.pdbx_description
1 polymer ?
#
loop_
_entity_poly.entity_id
_entity_poly.type
_entity_poly.pdbx_seq_one_letter_code
_entity_poly.pdbx_strand_id
1 'polypeptide(L)'
;MNRRFLESFQNFLQEETPQENWQKVDEVIYENQTRRLAVALRKEADPIVLLQDSERYETRGWQLVQLWEDVWVTQQTLVESRLKSLVGISQRIPARLTLIQPITPAFFQEFLSQNHLQIPVKCAFRYGLFLKEMHQNEPFLNDPTIVNDCVAVAGFGPVRPMPSRGNDYYSGELIRFANVRNHTVVGGLDKLLKAFLGEHPMQDLMTYADRDWSTGKSYERLGFERVSTTPPQELWLDPDALIRYYPHRVKGEKPSHWRSIFNTGNYKYIKKL
;
A
#
# COMPACT_ATOMS: atom_id res chain seq x y z
N MET A 1 15.01 7.19 -19.93
CA MET A 1 14.81 7.16 -18.46
C MET A 1 16.01 7.81 -17.77
N ASN A 2 15.84 8.44 -16.61
CA ASN A 2 16.97 9.03 -15.86
C ASN A 2 17.93 7.92 -15.44
N ARG A 3 19.20 8.03 -15.86
CA ARG A 3 20.25 7.04 -15.57
C ARG A 3 20.42 6.83 -14.05
N ARG A 4 20.27 7.90 -13.26
CA ARG A 4 20.39 7.85 -11.80
C ARG A 4 19.28 7.02 -11.14
N PHE A 5 18.05 7.09 -11.64
CA PHE A 5 16.94 6.26 -11.12
C PHE A 5 17.19 4.78 -11.40
N LEU A 6 17.58 4.45 -12.63
CA LEU A 6 17.92 3.08 -13.02
C LEU A 6 19.06 2.50 -12.18
N GLU A 7 20.17 3.24 -12.07
CA GLU A 7 21.34 2.82 -11.29
C GLU A 7 21.00 2.67 -9.81
N SER A 8 20.28 3.63 -9.23
CA SER A 8 19.85 3.55 -7.82
C SER A 8 18.94 2.35 -7.55
N PHE A 9 18.01 2.04 -8.45
CA PHE A 9 17.16 0.86 -8.30
C PHE A 9 17.96 -0.45 -8.45
N GLN A 10 18.91 -0.49 -9.39
CA GLN A 10 19.81 -1.64 -9.55
C GLN A 10 20.68 -1.88 -8.31
N ASN A 11 21.21 -0.82 -7.70
CA ASN A 11 21.96 -0.91 -6.45
C ASN A 11 21.08 -1.48 -5.34
N PHE A 12 19.84 -1.01 -5.20
CA PHE A 12 18.89 -1.61 -4.26
C PHE A 12 18.71 -3.11 -4.50
N LEU A 13 18.50 -3.54 -5.75
CA LEU A 13 18.34 -4.97 -6.03
C LEU A 13 19.57 -5.80 -5.63
N GLN A 14 20.78 -5.26 -5.85
CA GLN A 14 22.05 -5.93 -5.56
C GLN A 14 22.42 -5.93 -4.08
N GLU A 15 22.22 -4.81 -3.38
CA GLU A 15 22.67 -4.61 -2.00
C GLU A 15 21.62 -5.12 -1.00
N GLU A 16 20.34 -4.85 -1.26
CA GLU A 16 19.25 -5.10 -0.31
C GLU A 16 18.46 -6.38 -0.60
N THR A 17 18.55 -6.89 -1.84
CA THR A 17 17.90 -8.14 -2.24
C THR A 17 18.82 -9.13 -2.99
N PRO A 18 20.11 -9.29 -2.62
CA PRO A 18 21.09 -10.07 -3.41
C PRO A 18 20.67 -11.52 -3.67
N GLN A 19 19.87 -12.10 -2.77
CA GLN A 19 19.42 -13.49 -2.84
C GLN A 19 18.13 -13.68 -3.68
N GLU A 20 17.47 -12.60 -4.09
CA GLU A 20 16.14 -12.64 -4.71
C GLU A 20 16.16 -12.79 -6.25
N ASN A 21 17.31 -13.13 -6.86
CA ASN A 21 17.44 -13.53 -8.27
C ASN A 21 16.65 -12.69 -9.28
N TRP A 22 16.74 -11.36 -9.16
CA TRP A 22 16.10 -10.44 -10.10
C TRP A 22 16.74 -10.51 -11.49
N GLN A 23 15.90 -10.60 -12.51
CA GLN A 23 16.31 -10.61 -13.91
C GLN A 23 15.78 -9.37 -14.62
N LYS A 24 16.66 -8.63 -15.29
CA LYS A 24 16.25 -7.56 -16.18
C LYS A 24 15.75 -8.18 -17.48
N VAL A 25 14.45 -8.05 -17.77
CA VAL A 25 13.81 -8.67 -18.94
C VAL A 25 13.48 -7.68 -20.06
N ASP A 26 13.55 -6.39 -19.75
CA ASP A 26 13.36 -5.27 -20.67
C ASP A 26 14.20 -4.06 -20.19
N GLU A 27 14.24 -2.97 -20.94
CA GLU A 27 14.98 -1.75 -20.58
C GLU A 27 14.62 -1.23 -19.19
N VAL A 28 13.36 -1.39 -18.79
CA VAL A 28 12.76 -0.82 -17.58
C VAL A 28 12.05 -1.83 -16.68
N ILE A 29 12.09 -3.13 -17.00
CA ILE A 29 11.35 -4.17 -16.26
C ILE A 29 12.30 -5.20 -15.65
N TYR A 30 12.08 -5.47 -14.37
CA TYR A 30 12.79 -6.47 -13.58
C TYR A 30 11.80 -7.51 -13.08
N GLU A 31 12.10 -8.80 -13.27
CA GLU A 31 11.28 -9.93 -12.84
C GLU A 31 11.98 -10.73 -11.73
N ASN A 32 11.21 -11.14 -10.73
CA ASN A 32 11.57 -12.14 -9.75
C ASN A 32 10.64 -13.34 -9.95
N GLN A 33 11.18 -14.41 -10.55
CA GLN A 33 10.42 -15.60 -10.92
C GLN A 33 9.89 -16.36 -9.71
N THR A 34 10.70 -16.49 -8.65
CA THR A 34 10.34 -17.19 -7.41
C THR A 34 9.13 -16.56 -6.74
N ARG A 35 9.09 -15.23 -6.71
CA ARG A 35 8.00 -14.46 -6.09
C ARG A 35 6.83 -14.20 -7.04
N ARG A 36 6.98 -14.51 -8.33
CA ARG A 36 6.04 -14.12 -9.40
C ARG A 36 5.72 -12.63 -9.32
N LEU A 37 6.78 -11.82 -9.20
CA LEU A 37 6.72 -10.37 -9.03
C LEU A 37 7.52 -9.72 -10.16
N ALA A 38 6.98 -8.65 -10.72
CA ALA A 38 7.69 -7.78 -11.64
C ALA A 38 7.65 -6.35 -11.13
N VAL A 39 8.70 -5.57 -11.41
CA VAL A 39 8.76 -4.13 -11.16
C VAL A 39 9.10 -3.46 -12.48
N ALA A 40 8.18 -2.63 -12.97
CA ALA A 40 8.40 -1.79 -14.12
C ALA A 40 8.65 -0.35 -13.66
N LEU A 41 9.79 0.21 -14.06
CA LEU A 41 10.18 1.57 -13.72
C LEU A 41 9.48 2.54 -14.68
N ARG A 42 8.83 3.57 -14.13
CA ARG A 42 8.01 4.52 -14.88
C ARG A 42 8.47 5.95 -14.66
N LYS A 43 8.46 6.73 -15.73
CA LYS A 43 8.65 8.18 -15.68
C LYS A 43 7.45 8.87 -16.32
N GLU A 44 7.09 8.38 -17.49
CA GLU A 44 5.93 8.75 -18.28
C GLU A 44 5.40 7.46 -18.91
N ALA A 45 4.08 7.33 -18.99
CA ALA A 45 3.44 6.22 -19.68
C ALA A 45 1.98 6.57 -19.98
N ASP A 46 1.52 6.14 -21.14
CA ASP A 46 0.10 6.17 -21.48
C ASP A 46 -0.66 5.18 -20.58
N PRO A 47 -1.84 5.55 -20.02
CA PRO A 47 -2.63 4.66 -19.17
C PRO A 47 -3.00 3.33 -19.85
N ILE A 48 -3.18 3.30 -21.18
CA ILE A 48 -3.44 2.08 -21.94
C ILE A 48 -2.25 1.12 -21.83
N VAL A 49 -1.03 1.62 -22.00
CA VAL A 49 0.20 0.82 -21.89
C VAL A 49 0.35 0.27 -20.47
N LEU A 50 0.12 1.10 -19.45
CA LEU A 50 0.19 0.66 -18.05
C LEU A 50 -0.82 -0.45 -17.75
N LEU A 51 -2.05 -0.33 -18.26
CA LEU A 51 -3.10 -1.34 -18.09
C LEU A 51 -2.76 -2.65 -18.80
N GLN A 52 -2.28 -2.58 -20.05
CA GLN A 52 -1.87 -3.73 -20.84
C GLN A 52 -0.73 -4.52 -20.17
N ASP A 53 0.27 -3.80 -19.63
CA ASP A 53 1.36 -4.42 -18.87
C ASP A 53 0.81 -5.12 -17.62
N SER A 54 -0.02 -4.43 -16.82
CA SER A 54 -0.61 -5.02 -15.62
C SER A 54 -1.43 -6.28 -15.94
N GLU A 55 -2.24 -6.26 -17.00
CA GLU A 55 -3.04 -7.40 -17.45
C GLU A 55 -2.17 -8.58 -17.93
N ARG A 56 -1.09 -8.30 -18.67
CA ARG A 56 -0.14 -9.32 -19.14
C ARG A 56 0.52 -10.09 -18.00
N TYR A 57 0.79 -9.43 -16.87
CA TYR A 57 1.35 -10.10 -15.70
C TYR A 57 0.27 -10.79 -14.87
N GLU A 58 -0.88 -10.15 -14.67
CA GLU A 58 -1.96 -10.69 -13.86
C GLU A 58 -2.54 -11.98 -14.45
N THR A 59 -2.69 -12.05 -15.78
CA THR A 59 -3.17 -13.26 -16.47
C THR A 59 -2.24 -14.47 -16.28
N ARG A 60 -0.94 -14.24 -16.03
CA ARG A 60 0.05 -15.28 -15.67
C ARG A 60 0.05 -15.62 -14.17
N GLY A 61 -0.77 -14.95 -13.36
CA GLY A 61 -0.79 -15.06 -11.91
C GLY A 61 0.31 -14.24 -11.19
N TRP A 62 0.97 -13.34 -11.91
CA TRP A 62 2.03 -12.48 -11.39
C TRP A 62 1.47 -11.16 -10.85
N GLN A 63 2.25 -10.50 -10.00
CA GLN A 63 2.01 -9.10 -9.64
C GLN A 63 3.00 -8.20 -10.37
N LEU A 64 2.51 -7.16 -11.04
CA LEU A 64 3.33 -6.08 -11.55
C LEU A 64 3.26 -4.88 -10.59
N VAL A 65 4.41 -4.31 -10.24
CA VAL A 65 4.52 -3.02 -9.58
C VAL A 65 4.89 -1.97 -10.64
N GLN A 66 4.06 -0.94 -10.77
CA GLN A 66 4.34 0.24 -11.59
C GLN A 66 5.08 1.27 -10.72
N LEU A 67 6.41 1.15 -10.66
CA LEU A 67 7.24 1.99 -9.79
C LEU A 67 7.63 3.29 -10.50
N TRP A 68 7.04 4.40 -10.07
CA TRP A 68 7.31 5.71 -10.63
C TRP A 68 8.57 6.38 -10.07
N GLU A 69 9.30 7.10 -10.93
CA GLU A 69 10.55 7.82 -10.61
C GLU A 69 10.34 8.80 -9.46
N ASP A 70 9.29 9.61 -9.50
CA ASP A 70 9.01 10.61 -8.46
C ASP A 70 8.75 9.96 -7.11
N VAL A 71 8.05 8.82 -7.08
CA VAL A 71 7.79 8.07 -5.84
C VAL A 71 9.06 7.41 -5.31
N TRP A 72 9.91 6.87 -6.19
CA TRP A 72 11.21 6.33 -5.80
C TRP A 72 12.10 7.42 -5.19
N VAL A 73 12.25 8.55 -5.87
CA VAL A 73 13.15 9.62 -5.45
C VAL A 73 12.66 10.29 -4.15
N THR A 74 11.36 10.52 -4.01
CA THR A 74 10.82 11.24 -2.83
C THR A 74 10.56 10.34 -1.63
N GLN A 75 10.36 9.04 -1.83
CA GLN A 75 9.93 8.11 -0.78
C GLN A 75 10.72 6.79 -0.80
N GLN A 76 11.99 6.83 -1.19
CA GLN A 76 12.83 5.65 -1.42
C GLN A 76 12.75 4.62 -0.29
N THR A 77 12.96 5.03 0.97
CA THR A 77 12.92 4.13 2.13
C THR A 77 11.58 3.39 2.29
N LEU A 78 10.45 4.03 1.97
CA LEU A 78 9.13 3.42 2.03
C LEU A 78 8.92 2.43 0.88
N VAL A 79 9.41 2.77 -0.31
CA VAL A 79 9.37 1.90 -1.48
C VAL A 79 10.20 0.63 -1.23
N GLU A 80 11.43 0.79 -0.77
CA GLU A 80 12.33 -0.32 -0.46
C GLU A 80 11.72 -1.25 0.59
N SER A 81 11.19 -0.70 1.69
CA SER A 81 10.45 -1.44 2.71
C SER A 81 9.28 -2.25 2.10
N ARG A 82 8.51 -1.63 1.18
CA ARG A 82 7.39 -2.31 0.52
C ARG A 82 7.87 -3.41 -0.43
N LEU A 83 8.92 -3.18 -1.21
CA LEU A 83 9.51 -4.19 -2.09
C LEU A 83 10.09 -5.37 -1.30
N LYS A 84 10.80 -5.10 -0.19
CA LYS A 84 11.28 -6.12 0.77
C LYS A 84 10.13 -6.97 1.31
N SER A 85 8.99 -6.36 1.63
CA SER A 85 7.78 -7.09 2.04
C SER A 85 7.22 -7.96 0.92
N LEU A 86 7.16 -7.46 -0.32
CA LEU A 86 6.65 -8.19 -1.49
C LEU A 86 7.52 -9.39 -1.86
N VAL A 87 8.84 -9.28 -1.70
CA VAL A 87 9.77 -10.43 -1.85
C VAL A 87 9.93 -11.22 -0.55
N GLY A 88 9.22 -10.89 0.52
CA GLY A 88 9.14 -11.71 1.72
C GLY A 88 10.35 -11.69 2.64
N ILE A 89 11.24 -10.69 2.53
CA ILE A 89 12.46 -10.57 3.35
C ILE A 89 12.34 -9.53 4.48
N SER A 90 11.22 -8.79 4.54
CA SER A 90 10.93 -7.91 5.69
C SER A 90 10.86 -8.71 7.00
N GLN A 91 11.27 -8.11 8.12
CA GLN A 91 11.23 -8.74 9.43
C GLN A 91 9.78 -9.04 9.87
N ARG A 92 9.52 -10.26 10.31
CA ARG A 92 8.15 -10.73 10.59
C ARG A 92 7.82 -10.60 12.06
N ILE A 93 6.72 -9.92 12.37
CA ILE A 93 6.20 -9.80 13.74
C ILE A 93 4.85 -10.54 13.82
N PRO A 94 4.74 -11.65 14.57
CA PRO A 94 3.46 -12.33 14.74
C PRO A 94 2.45 -11.47 15.54
N ALA A 95 1.26 -11.23 14.99
CA ALA A 95 0.24 -10.40 15.65
C ALA A 95 -0.24 -10.93 17.01
N ARG A 96 0.02 -12.20 17.35
CA ARG A 96 -0.27 -12.76 18.69
C ARG A 96 0.58 -12.12 19.81
N LEU A 97 1.73 -11.54 19.45
CA LEU A 97 2.63 -10.85 20.37
C LEU A 97 2.19 -9.42 20.67
N THR A 98 1.11 -8.94 20.04
CA THR A 98 0.64 -7.57 20.20
C THR A 98 -0.63 -7.46 21.04
N LEU A 99 -0.97 -6.26 21.46
CA LEU A 99 -2.27 -5.82 21.99
C LEU A 99 -2.90 -4.84 21.00
N ILE A 100 -4.23 -4.79 20.96
CA ILE A 100 -4.97 -3.82 20.15
C ILE A 100 -5.33 -2.65 21.05
N GLN A 101 -5.14 -1.43 20.56
CA GLN A 101 -5.58 -0.22 21.27
C GLN A 101 -6.15 0.80 20.28
N PRO A 102 -7.18 1.57 20.65
CA PRO A 102 -7.57 2.75 19.90
C PRO A 102 -6.45 3.79 19.95
N ILE A 103 -6.28 4.56 18.87
CA ILE A 103 -5.19 5.55 18.76
C ILE A 103 -5.72 6.93 18.35
N THR A 104 -4.99 7.97 18.76
CA THR A 104 -5.37 9.35 18.46
C THR A 104 -5.20 9.66 16.97
N PRO A 105 -5.95 10.64 16.42
CA PRO A 105 -5.76 11.08 15.04
C PRO A 105 -4.33 11.55 14.74
N ALA A 106 -3.69 12.25 15.68
CA ALA A 106 -2.32 12.73 15.53
C ALA A 106 -1.33 11.57 15.44
N PHE A 107 -1.43 10.58 16.32
CA PHE A 107 -0.57 9.40 16.29
C PHE A 107 -0.73 8.59 14.99
N PHE A 108 -1.98 8.38 14.54
CA PHE A 108 -2.24 7.67 13.29
C PHE A 108 -1.67 8.40 12.06
N GLN A 109 -1.79 9.73 12.02
CA GLN A 109 -1.24 10.54 10.93
C GLN A 109 0.30 10.44 10.89
N GLU A 110 0.95 10.54 12.05
CA GLU A 110 2.41 10.42 12.17
C GLU A 110 2.89 9.02 11.81
N PHE A 111 2.18 7.98 12.25
CA PHE A 111 2.53 6.61 11.88
C PHE A 111 2.44 6.41 10.35
N LEU A 112 1.38 6.92 9.71
CA LEU A 112 1.21 6.78 8.25
C LEU A 112 2.27 7.58 7.47
N SER A 113 2.63 8.79 7.89
CA SER A 113 3.64 9.60 7.19
C SER A 113 5.02 8.92 7.17
N GLN A 114 5.33 8.14 8.20
CA GLN A 114 6.61 7.45 8.33
C GLN A 114 6.63 6.03 7.73
N ASN A 115 5.47 5.43 7.46
CA ASN A 115 5.37 4.00 7.17
C ASN A 115 4.48 3.63 5.95
N HIS A 116 3.81 4.60 5.31
CA HIS A 116 2.88 4.33 4.21
C HIS A 116 3.13 5.26 3.01
N LEU A 117 3.12 4.71 1.79
CA LEU A 117 3.41 5.46 0.56
C LEU A 117 2.33 6.46 0.16
N GLN A 118 1.09 6.19 0.55
CA GLN A 118 -0.03 7.09 0.28
C GLN A 118 -0.21 8.05 1.44
N ILE A 119 -0.52 9.31 1.11
CA ILE A 119 -0.75 10.38 2.08
C ILE A 119 -1.72 9.96 3.19
N PRO A 120 -1.49 10.43 4.44
CA PRO A 120 -2.44 10.23 5.53
C PRO A 120 -3.82 10.76 5.19
N VAL A 121 -4.85 10.04 5.64
CA VAL A 121 -6.25 10.36 5.40
C VAL A 121 -7.02 10.34 6.71
N LYS A 122 -8.10 11.14 6.76
CA LYS A 122 -8.98 11.17 7.93
C LYS A 122 -9.80 9.88 7.98
N CYS A 123 -9.82 9.25 9.14
CA CYS A 123 -10.63 8.07 9.45
C CYS A 123 -11.63 8.41 10.55
N ALA A 124 -12.74 7.70 10.64
CA ALA A 124 -13.62 7.79 11.81
C ALA A 124 -13.03 7.00 12.97
N PHE A 125 -12.62 5.76 12.71
CA PHE A 125 -12.08 4.84 13.71
C PHE A 125 -10.63 4.48 13.39
N ARG A 126 -9.81 4.28 14.43
CA ARG A 126 -8.37 4.04 14.30
C ARG A 126 -7.90 3.11 15.39
N TYR A 127 -7.13 2.10 15.01
CA TYR A 127 -6.57 1.12 15.93
C TYR A 127 -5.10 0.89 15.63
N GLY A 128 -4.32 0.64 16.67
CA GLY A 128 -2.91 0.26 16.60
C GLY A 128 -2.68 -1.13 17.19
N LEU A 129 -1.60 -1.78 16.73
CA LEU A 129 -1.04 -2.99 17.34
C LEU A 129 0.25 -2.63 18.07
N PHE A 130 0.28 -2.93 19.37
CA PHE A 130 1.39 -2.60 20.27
C PHE A 130 2.04 -3.88 20.81
N LEU A 131 3.36 -3.98 20.83
CA LEU A 131 4.05 -5.14 21.38
C LEU A 131 3.72 -5.33 22.87
N LYS A 132 3.56 -6.57 23.33
CA LYS A 132 3.40 -6.90 24.76
C LYS A 132 4.75 -6.80 25.47
N GLU A 133 4.75 -6.28 26.70
CA GLU A 133 5.95 -6.13 27.54
C GLU A 133 6.77 -7.43 27.68
N MET A 134 6.08 -8.58 27.82
CA MET A 134 6.73 -9.89 27.98
C MET A 134 7.56 -10.36 26.77
N HIS A 135 7.51 -9.64 25.65
CA HIS A 135 8.26 -9.96 24.43
C HIS A 135 9.41 -8.99 24.17
N GLN A 136 9.78 -8.11 25.11
CA GLN A 136 10.85 -7.10 24.96
C GLN A 136 12.26 -7.63 24.65
N ASN A 137 12.48 -8.95 24.69
CA ASN A 137 13.75 -9.59 24.33
C ASN A 137 13.81 -10.08 22.87
N GLU A 138 12.76 -9.88 22.07
CA GLU A 138 12.75 -10.32 20.67
C GLU A 138 13.66 -9.44 19.78
N PRO A 139 14.34 -10.01 18.76
CA PRO A 139 15.34 -9.29 17.97
C PRO A 139 14.85 -8.03 17.24
N PHE A 140 13.53 -7.92 17.01
CA PHE A 140 12.93 -6.74 16.36
C PHE A 140 12.74 -5.53 17.29
N LEU A 141 12.78 -5.69 18.62
CA LEU A 141 12.44 -4.56 19.52
C LEU A 141 13.46 -3.44 19.58
N ASN A 142 14.70 -3.70 19.20
CA ASN A 142 15.72 -2.66 19.15
C ASN A 142 15.72 -1.92 17.80
N ASP A 143 14.76 -2.20 16.91
CA ASP A 143 14.66 -1.46 15.67
C ASP A 143 14.13 -0.03 15.95
N PRO A 144 14.91 1.03 15.66
CA PRO A 144 14.55 2.41 15.96
C PRO A 144 13.33 2.90 15.16
N THR A 145 12.85 2.14 14.18
CA THR A 145 11.61 2.44 13.45
C THR A 145 10.35 2.11 14.26
N ILE A 146 10.46 1.26 15.29
CA ILE A 146 9.35 0.94 16.19
C ILE A 146 9.29 2.02 17.28
N VAL A 147 8.33 2.93 17.15
CA VAL A 147 8.11 4.01 18.10
C VAL A 147 6.91 3.68 18.99
N ASN A 148 7.08 3.85 20.31
CA ASN A 148 6.05 3.56 21.32
C ASN A 148 5.47 2.14 21.20
N ASP A 149 6.31 1.16 20.86
CA ASP A 149 5.96 -0.25 20.66
C ASP A 149 4.90 -0.52 19.58
N CYS A 150 4.52 0.49 18.79
CA CYS A 150 3.50 0.35 17.75
C CYS A 150 4.10 -0.22 16.47
N VAL A 151 3.53 -1.32 15.99
CA VAL A 151 4.05 -2.08 14.84
C VAL A 151 3.12 -2.11 13.65
N ALA A 152 1.84 -1.76 13.83
CA ALA A 152 0.89 -1.60 12.73
C ALA A 152 -0.30 -0.75 13.15
N VAL A 153 -0.95 -0.12 12.17
CA VAL A 153 -2.19 0.65 12.36
C VAL A 153 -3.21 0.33 11.27
N ALA A 154 -4.49 0.47 11.60
CA ALA A 154 -5.59 0.48 10.64
C ALA A 154 -6.55 1.64 10.92
N GLY A 155 -7.06 2.24 9.85
CA GLY A 155 -8.03 3.32 9.88
C GLY A 155 -9.27 2.99 9.07
N PHE A 156 -10.43 3.24 9.66
CA PHE A 156 -11.73 2.90 9.09
C PHE A 156 -12.60 4.14 8.92
N GLY A 157 -13.43 4.13 7.87
CA GLY A 157 -14.47 5.13 7.64
C GLY A 157 -15.65 4.97 8.61
N PRO A 158 -16.55 5.95 8.68
CA PRO A 158 -17.80 5.79 9.41
C PRO A 158 -18.63 4.68 8.75
N VAL A 159 -19.38 3.92 9.56
CA VAL A 159 -20.40 3.00 9.05
C VAL A 159 -21.56 3.81 8.50
N ARG A 160 -21.97 3.54 7.26
CA ARG A 160 -22.99 4.33 6.55
C ARG A 160 -24.15 3.46 6.10
N PRO A 161 -25.40 3.96 6.16
CA PRO A 161 -26.53 3.30 5.52
C PRO A 161 -26.33 3.31 4.00
N MET A 162 -26.78 2.25 3.34
CA MET A 162 -26.69 2.04 1.90
C MET A 162 -28.09 1.78 1.32
N PRO A 163 -28.92 2.84 1.12
CA PRO A 163 -30.31 2.67 0.69
C PRO A 163 -30.46 1.90 -0.63
N SER A 164 -29.47 1.98 -1.52
CA SER A 164 -29.45 1.23 -2.78
C SER A 164 -29.30 -0.29 -2.61
N ARG A 165 -29.03 -0.77 -1.40
CA ARG A 165 -28.87 -2.20 -1.06
C ARG A 165 -29.97 -2.72 -0.13
N GLY A 166 -30.99 -1.91 0.13
CA GLY A 166 -32.13 -2.24 0.99
C GLY A 166 -32.23 -1.37 2.24
N ASN A 167 -33.40 -1.43 2.88
CA ASN A 167 -33.61 -0.84 4.19
C ASN A 167 -32.75 -1.61 5.21
N ASP A 168 -32.11 -0.89 6.14
CA ASP A 168 -31.21 -1.44 7.17
C ASP A 168 -29.90 -2.07 6.67
N TYR A 169 -29.46 -1.73 5.46
CA TYR A 169 -28.13 -2.10 4.98
C TYR A 169 -27.08 -1.07 5.37
N TYR A 170 -26.04 -1.48 6.06
CA TYR A 170 -24.90 -0.68 6.48
C TYR A 170 -23.58 -1.24 5.94
N SER A 171 -22.70 -0.31 5.54
CA SER A 171 -21.38 -0.63 5.01
C SER A 171 -20.31 0.19 5.73
N GLY A 172 -19.20 -0.46 6.06
CA GLY A 172 -17.98 0.20 6.53
C GLY A 172 -16.89 0.22 5.46
N GLU A 173 -15.82 0.96 5.72
CA GLU A 173 -14.66 1.00 4.84
C GLU A 173 -13.36 0.86 5.62
N LEU A 174 -12.49 -0.08 5.23
CA LEU A 174 -11.07 -0.06 5.60
C LEU A 174 -10.37 0.91 4.64
N ILE A 175 -9.96 2.07 5.16
CA ILE A 175 -9.36 3.15 4.37
C ILE A 175 -7.85 2.94 4.25
N ARG A 176 -7.19 2.57 5.36
CA ARG A 176 -5.73 2.40 5.43
C ARG A 176 -5.34 1.29 6.37
N PHE A 177 -4.27 0.59 6.00
CA PHE A 177 -3.53 -0.31 6.86
C PHE A 177 -2.05 -0.12 6.57
N ALA A 178 -1.23 -0.05 7.61
CA ALA A 178 0.22 0.05 7.48
C ALA A 178 0.88 -0.76 8.58
N ASN A 179 1.93 -1.50 8.22
CA ASN A 179 2.92 -1.99 9.18
C ASN A 179 3.98 -0.90 9.37
N VAL A 180 4.73 -0.97 10.47
CA VAL A 180 6.00 -0.25 10.59
C VAL A 180 6.93 -0.68 9.44
N ARG A 181 7.68 0.26 8.89
CA ARG A 181 8.55 0.02 7.72
C ARG A 181 9.58 -1.07 8.02
N ASN A 182 10.02 -1.77 6.98
CA ASN A 182 10.88 -2.97 7.02
C ASN A 182 10.29 -4.19 7.77
N HIS A 183 9.04 -4.11 8.23
CA HIS A 183 8.37 -5.18 8.93
C HIS A 183 7.09 -5.65 8.25
N THR A 184 6.75 -6.91 8.50
CA THR A 184 5.45 -7.49 8.17
C THR A 184 4.80 -8.03 9.44
N VAL A 185 3.70 -7.41 9.87
CA VAL A 185 2.91 -7.92 11.01
C VAL A 185 1.99 -9.02 10.54
N VAL A 186 2.41 -10.27 10.73
CA VAL A 186 1.71 -11.46 10.25
C VAL A 186 0.41 -11.64 11.03
N GLY A 187 -0.72 -11.60 10.32
CA GLY A 187 -2.06 -11.61 10.93
C GLY A 187 -2.48 -10.25 11.52
N GLY A 188 -1.69 -9.19 11.32
CA GLY A 188 -1.96 -7.86 11.89
C GLY A 188 -3.26 -7.25 11.36
N LEU A 189 -3.45 -7.28 10.04
CA LEU A 189 -4.68 -6.78 9.43
C LEU A 189 -5.92 -7.56 9.91
N ASP A 190 -5.88 -8.89 9.91
CA ASP A 190 -6.98 -9.74 10.40
C ASP A 190 -7.38 -9.40 11.84
N LYS A 191 -6.38 -9.22 12.71
CA LYS A 191 -6.59 -8.86 14.11
C LYS A 191 -7.28 -7.50 14.27
N LEU A 192 -6.85 -6.49 13.50
CA LEU A 192 -7.45 -5.16 13.52
C LEU A 192 -8.87 -5.14 12.92
N LEU A 193 -9.09 -5.91 11.84
CA LEU A 193 -10.41 -6.10 11.26
C LEU A 193 -11.39 -6.71 12.26
N LYS A 194 -10.99 -7.77 12.96
CA LYS A 194 -11.84 -8.43 13.97
C LYS A 194 -12.23 -7.48 15.10
N ALA A 195 -11.32 -6.63 15.56
CA ALA A 195 -11.64 -5.61 16.57
C ALA A 195 -12.69 -4.62 16.05
N PHE A 196 -12.47 -4.04 14.87
CA PHE A 196 -13.40 -3.09 14.27
C PHE A 196 -14.79 -3.70 14.05
N LEU A 197 -14.85 -4.91 13.51
CA LEU A 197 -16.11 -5.62 13.23
C LEU A 197 -16.86 -6.04 14.50
N GLY A 198 -16.15 -6.29 15.61
CA GLY A 198 -16.76 -6.58 16.91
C GLY A 198 -17.40 -5.35 17.57
N GLU A 199 -16.87 -4.16 17.29
CA GLU A 199 -17.38 -2.89 17.84
C GLU A 199 -18.46 -2.24 16.95
N HIS A 200 -18.49 -2.59 15.66
CA HIS A 200 -19.33 -1.93 14.67
C HIS A 200 -20.09 -2.94 13.80
N PRO A 201 -21.34 -3.30 14.16
CA PRO A 201 -22.19 -4.16 13.34
C PRO A 201 -22.49 -3.51 11.98
N MET A 202 -22.34 -4.28 10.90
CA MET A 202 -22.63 -3.89 9.52
C MET A 202 -22.78 -5.14 8.63
N GLN A 203 -23.30 -4.97 7.41
CA GLN A 203 -23.54 -6.08 6.48
C GLN A 203 -22.36 -6.33 5.54
N ASP A 204 -21.55 -5.31 5.26
CA ASP A 204 -20.28 -5.51 4.58
C ASP A 204 -19.22 -4.47 4.92
N LEU A 205 -17.97 -4.84 4.64
CA LEU A 205 -16.80 -3.99 4.72
C LEU A 205 -16.17 -3.90 3.33
N MET A 206 -15.93 -2.68 2.83
CA MET A 206 -15.22 -2.46 1.57
C MET A 206 -13.80 -1.91 1.78
N THR A 207 -12.95 -2.10 0.78
CA THR A 207 -11.62 -1.49 0.71
C THR A 207 -11.14 -1.40 -0.74
N TYR A 208 -10.04 -0.68 -0.96
CA TYR A 208 -9.44 -0.48 -2.27
C TYR A 208 -7.97 -0.89 -2.26
N ALA A 209 -7.55 -1.67 -3.25
CA ALA A 209 -6.14 -1.98 -3.50
C ALA A 209 -5.64 -1.15 -4.69
N ASP A 210 -4.56 -0.41 -4.48
CA ASP A 210 -3.88 0.37 -5.52
C ASP A 210 -3.26 -0.58 -6.56
N ARG A 211 -3.71 -0.47 -7.82
CA ARG A 211 -3.32 -1.36 -8.91
C ARG A 211 -1.86 -1.18 -9.35
N ASP A 212 -1.24 -0.05 -9.01
CA ASP A 212 0.19 0.16 -9.26
C ASP A 212 1.05 -0.72 -8.34
N TRP A 213 0.49 -1.27 -7.26
CA TRP A 213 1.26 -1.92 -6.21
C TRP A 213 0.74 -3.28 -5.76
N SER A 214 -0.53 -3.59 -6.02
CA SER A 214 -1.15 -4.79 -5.46
C SER A 214 -2.23 -5.36 -6.35
N THR A 215 -2.24 -6.68 -6.40
CA THR A 215 -3.37 -7.46 -6.94
C THR A 215 -4.48 -7.64 -5.91
N GLY A 216 -4.26 -7.31 -4.63
CA GLY A 216 -5.25 -7.47 -3.55
C GLY A 216 -5.30 -8.85 -2.90
N LYS A 217 -4.35 -9.75 -3.21
CA LYS A 217 -4.23 -11.11 -2.64
C LYS A 217 -4.31 -11.18 -1.10
N SER A 218 -3.86 -10.14 -0.39
CA SER A 218 -3.98 -10.07 1.07
C SER A 218 -5.43 -9.94 1.54
N TYR A 219 -6.27 -9.21 0.81
CA TYR A 219 -7.68 -9.06 1.11
C TYR A 219 -8.46 -10.34 0.77
N GLU A 220 -8.15 -10.99 -0.35
CA GLU A 220 -8.77 -12.26 -0.75
C GLU A 220 -8.61 -13.34 0.33
N ARG A 221 -7.41 -13.47 0.91
CA ARG A 221 -7.13 -14.40 2.03
C ARG A 221 -7.94 -14.10 3.28
N LEU A 222 -8.45 -12.88 3.43
CA LEU A 222 -9.31 -12.46 4.55
C LEU A 222 -10.80 -12.54 4.19
N GLY A 223 -11.13 -13.15 3.05
CA GLY A 223 -12.50 -13.35 2.58
C GLY A 223 -13.13 -12.09 1.99
N PHE A 224 -12.32 -11.17 1.44
CA PHE A 224 -12.84 -10.13 0.56
C PHE A 224 -12.90 -10.66 -0.87
N GLU A 225 -13.90 -10.22 -1.62
CA GLU A 225 -14.07 -10.52 -3.03
C GLU A 225 -13.82 -9.26 -3.86
N ARG A 226 -13.11 -9.41 -4.98
CA ARG A 226 -12.92 -8.33 -5.94
C ARG A 226 -14.22 -8.10 -6.70
N VAL A 227 -14.83 -6.92 -6.55
CA VAL A 227 -16.15 -6.63 -7.15
C VAL A 227 -16.10 -5.65 -8.33
N SER A 228 -15.08 -4.79 -8.40
CA SER A 228 -14.96 -3.82 -9.49
C SER A 228 -13.55 -3.23 -9.57
N THR A 229 -13.31 -2.43 -10.61
CA THR A 229 -12.12 -1.60 -10.80
C THR A 229 -12.50 -0.14 -10.98
N THR A 230 -11.66 0.78 -10.52
CA THR A 230 -11.73 2.18 -10.97
C THR A 230 -10.88 2.35 -12.25
N PRO A 231 -11.24 3.28 -13.14
CA PRO A 231 -10.37 3.64 -14.26
C PRO A 231 -9.04 4.23 -13.75
N PRO A 232 -8.00 4.29 -14.61
CA PRO A 232 -6.79 5.06 -14.36
C PRO A 232 -7.12 6.48 -13.93
N GLN A 233 -6.37 7.01 -12.96
CA GLN A 233 -6.55 8.38 -12.47
C GLN A 233 -5.38 9.24 -12.92
N GLU A 234 -5.69 10.35 -13.58
CA GLU A 234 -4.72 11.38 -13.92
C GLU A 234 -4.26 12.12 -12.65
N LEU A 235 -2.95 12.34 -12.58
CA LEU A 235 -2.27 13.16 -11.57
C LEU A 235 -1.38 14.17 -12.31
N TRP A 236 -1.25 15.36 -11.75
CA TRP A 236 -0.30 16.36 -12.27
C TRP A 236 0.99 16.29 -11.46
N LEU A 237 2.11 16.09 -12.14
CA LEU A 237 3.44 16.04 -11.55
C LEU A 237 4.16 17.35 -11.81
N ASP A 238 4.58 18.00 -10.74
CA ASP A 238 5.61 19.03 -10.80
C ASP A 238 6.97 18.33 -11.05
N PRO A 239 7.60 18.49 -12.22
CA PRO A 239 8.83 17.77 -12.55
C PRO A 239 10.07 18.28 -11.81
N ASP A 240 10.00 19.49 -11.25
CA ASP A 240 11.11 20.12 -10.52
C ASP A 240 11.07 19.72 -9.04
N ALA A 241 9.87 19.75 -8.44
CA ALA A 241 9.66 19.34 -7.05
C ALA A 241 9.44 17.82 -6.86
N LEU A 242 9.09 17.10 -7.94
CA LEU A 242 8.66 15.70 -7.93
C LEU A 242 7.44 15.45 -7.02
N ILE A 243 6.52 16.43 -6.97
CA ILE A 243 5.29 16.36 -6.17
C ILE A 243 4.09 16.12 -7.08
N ARG A 244 3.24 15.19 -6.67
CA ARG A 244 1.97 14.90 -7.34
C ARG A 244 0.82 15.73 -6.78
N TYR A 245 -0.03 16.19 -7.67
CA TYR A 245 -1.28 16.89 -7.38
C TYR A 245 -2.45 16.18 -8.01
N TYR A 246 -3.54 16.07 -7.26
CA TYR A 246 -4.82 15.62 -7.81
C TYR A 246 -5.48 16.80 -8.52
N PRO A 247 -5.86 16.67 -9.81
CA PRO A 247 -6.44 17.77 -10.58
C PRO A 247 -7.60 18.48 -9.86
N HIS A 248 -8.51 17.71 -9.26
CA HIS A 248 -9.67 18.23 -8.53
C HIS A 248 -9.36 18.97 -7.22
N ARG A 249 -8.10 18.94 -6.75
CA ARG A 249 -7.65 19.63 -5.52
C ARG A 249 -6.87 20.91 -5.80
N VAL A 250 -6.48 21.12 -7.05
CA VAL A 250 -5.78 22.33 -7.48
C VAL A 250 -6.82 23.35 -7.96
N LYS A 251 -6.70 24.59 -7.50
CA LYS A 251 -7.53 25.68 -8.00
C LYS A 251 -6.90 26.22 -9.28
N GLY A 252 -7.67 26.25 -10.37
CA GLY A 252 -7.23 26.77 -11.66
C GLY A 252 -6.72 25.70 -12.62
N GLU A 253 -6.11 26.15 -13.72
CA GLU A 253 -5.61 25.28 -14.77
C GLU A 253 -4.27 24.63 -14.39
N LYS A 254 -3.97 23.50 -15.03
CA LYS A 254 -2.68 22.82 -14.87
C LYS A 254 -1.55 23.74 -15.36
N PRO A 255 -0.54 24.05 -14.53
CA PRO A 255 0.65 24.75 -14.99
C PRO A 255 1.29 24.07 -16.20
N SER A 256 1.77 24.86 -17.16
CA SER A 256 2.30 24.36 -18.44
C SER A 256 3.51 23.45 -18.28
N HIS A 257 4.37 23.72 -17.30
CA HIS A 257 5.55 22.91 -16.98
C HIS A 257 5.21 21.60 -16.24
N TRP A 258 4.00 21.46 -15.68
CA TRP A 258 3.58 20.23 -15.01
C TRP A 258 3.20 19.15 -16.02
N ARG A 259 3.55 17.90 -15.71
CA ARG A 259 3.30 16.74 -16.56
C ARG A 259 2.06 15.99 -16.10
N SER A 260 1.31 15.40 -17.04
CA SER A 260 0.25 14.46 -16.70
C SER A 260 0.85 13.06 -16.57
N ILE A 261 0.61 12.43 -15.44
CA ILE A 261 0.94 11.02 -15.17
C ILE A 261 -0.31 10.29 -14.69
N PHE A 262 -0.28 8.96 -14.61
CA PHE A 262 -1.45 8.17 -14.28
C PHE A 262 -1.14 7.10 -13.26
N ASN A 263 -2.04 6.82 -12.32
CA ASN A 263 -2.06 5.50 -11.68
C ASN A 263 -3.01 4.59 -12.46
N THR A 264 -2.87 3.27 -12.29
CA THR A 264 -3.73 2.28 -12.96
C THR A 264 -5.11 2.13 -12.29
N GLY A 265 -5.48 3.03 -11.38
CA GLY A 265 -6.72 2.97 -10.60
C GLY A 265 -6.63 1.98 -9.44
N ASN A 266 -7.78 1.50 -8.97
CA ASN A 266 -7.89 0.65 -7.80
C ASN A 266 -8.77 -0.58 -8.07
N TYR A 267 -8.43 -1.71 -7.47
CA TYR A 267 -9.34 -2.83 -7.30
C TYR A 267 -10.22 -2.58 -6.08
N LYS A 268 -11.54 -2.69 -6.25
CA LYS A 268 -12.50 -2.63 -5.16
C LYS A 268 -12.76 -4.03 -4.60
N TYR A 269 -12.64 -4.14 -3.30
CA TYR A 269 -12.85 -5.37 -2.54
C TYR A 269 -14.02 -5.21 -1.57
N ILE A 270 -14.87 -6.23 -1.44
CA ILE A 270 -15.97 -6.27 -0.47
C ILE A 270 -15.90 -7.60 0.30
N LYS A 271 -15.99 -7.52 1.63
CA LYS A 271 -16.20 -8.65 2.52
C LYS A 271 -17.62 -8.60 3.05
N LYS A 272 -18.43 -9.59 2.69
CA LYS A 272 -19.73 -9.83 3.34
C LYS A 272 -19.51 -10.39 4.75
N LEU A 273 -20.36 -9.98 5.69
CA LEU A 273 -20.25 -10.29 7.12
C LEU A 273 -21.44 -11.13 7.59
#